data_AF-A0A1X2IBN4-F1
#
_entry.id   AF-A0A1X2IBN4-F1
#
_cell.length_a   1.000
_cell.length_b   1.000
_cell.length_c   1.000
_cell.angle_alpha   90.00
_cell.angle_beta   90.00
_cell.angle_gamma   90.00
#
_symmetry.space_group_name_H-M   'P 1'
#
loop_
_entity.id
_entity.type
_entity.pdbx_description
1 polymer ?
#
loop_
_entity_poly.entity_id
_entity_poly.type
_entity_poly.pdbx_seq_one_letter_code
_entity_poly.pdbx_strand_id
1 'polypeptide(L)'
;MTEYAYVTLVATDIYAAGALVLGHRLRDFGSTQDLLCLVTGDISPTALEHLSQLYKVVHVDTLKSIDEENLALLGRPELDVTFTKLHLWSLTGYKKLVFLDADTLPLRNIDELFDRPNFSAAPDAGWPDCFNSGVFVTEPSETEYLGLKKMATERGSFDGGDQGLLNSYFSNWSLSSSAHRLPFTYNTTPTSQY
;
A
#
# COMPACT_ATOMS: atom_id res chain seq x y z
N MET A 1 9.28 -15.24 -13.49
CA MET A 1 8.33 -14.66 -12.53
C MET A 1 8.84 -15.00 -11.16
N THR A 2 9.12 -13.97 -10.36
CA THR A 2 9.50 -14.16 -8.96
C THR A 2 8.26 -14.50 -8.14
N GLU A 3 8.43 -15.17 -7.01
CA GLU A 3 7.30 -15.44 -6.10
C GLU A 3 6.93 -14.21 -5.25
N TYR A 4 7.72 -13.14 -5.38
CA TYR A 4 7.60 -11.90 -4.62
C TYR A 4 7.50 -10.69 -5.55
N ALA A 5 6.85 -9.64 -5.08
CA ALA A 5 6.73 -8.40 -5.82
C ALA A 5 6.73 -7.17 -4.92
N TYR A 6 7.30 -6.07 -5.43
CA TYR A 6 6.96 -4.74 -4.94
C TYR A 6 5.67 -4.28 -5.62
N VAL A 7 4.80 -3.63 -4.85
CA VAL A 7 3.54 -3.10 -5.38
C VAL A 7 3.37 -1.64 -4.99
N THR A 8 2.99 -0.82 -5.96
CA THR A 8 2.54 0.57 -5.76
C THR A 8 1.13 0.74 -6.32
N LEU A 9 0.43 1.79 -5.89
CA LEU A 9 -0.90 2.16 -6.39
C LEU A 9 -0.81 3.56 -7.03
N VAL A 10 -1.36 3.70 -8.23
CA VAL A 10 -1.47 4.97 -8.95
C VAL A 10 -2.93 5.19 -9.31
N ALA A 11 -3.57 6.14 -8.61
CA ALA A 11 -4.98 6.46 -8.82
C ALA A 11 -5.21 7.70 -9.70
N THR A 12 -4.19 8.56 -9.84
CA THR A 12 -4.20 9.73 -10.72
C THR A 12 -2.84 9.91 -11.38
N ASP A 13 -2.79 10.62 -12.50
CA ASP A 13 -1.56 10.91 -13.24
C ASP A 13 -0.47 11.58 -12.39
N ILE A 14 -0.84 12.34 -11.37
CA ILE A 14 0.11 13.03 -10.47
C ILE A 14 0.99 11.99 -9.74
N TYR A 15 0.43 10.85 -9.37
CA TYR A 15 1.16 9.78 -8.68
C TYR A 15 1.98 8.91 -9.64
N ALA A 16 1.73 8.97 -10.95
CA ALA A 16 2.48 8.18 -11.94
C ALA A 16 3.97 8.54 -11.95
N ALA A 17 4.30 9.83 -11.79
CA ALA A 17 5.69 10.29 -11.73
C ALA A 17 6.42 9.71 -10.51
N GLY A 18 5.77 9.70 -9.34
CA GLY A 18 6.30 9.11 -8.12
C GLY A 18 6.53 7.61 -8.27
N ALA A 19 5.54 6.89 -8.80
CA ALA A 19 5.67 5.46 -9.10
C ALA A 19 6.81 5.16 -10.08
N LEU A 20 7.00 5.95 -11.15
CA LEU A 20 8.12 5.76 -12.08
C LEU A 20 9.47 5.92 -11.37
N VAL A 21 9.63 6.99 -10.57
CA VAL A 21 10.85 7.21 -9.77
C VAL A 21 11.09 6.03 -8.84
N LEU A 22 10.08 5.64 -8.06
CA LEU A 22 10.12 4.51 -7.14
C LEU A 22 10.65 3.23 -7.81
N GLY A 23 10.06 2.87 -8.95
CA GLY A 23 10.42 1.65 -9.67
C GLY A 23 11.84 1.69 -10.23
N HIS A 24 12.25 2.84 -10.77
CA HIS A 24 13.62 3.04 -11.24
C HIS A 24 14.62 2.90 -10.09
N ARG A 25 14.33 3.47 -8.91
CA ARG A 25 15.21 3.33 -7.73
C ARG A 25 15.37 1.88 -7.30
N LEU A 26 14.29 1.10 -7.28
CA LEU A 26 14.37 -0.33 -6.97
C LEU A 26 15.27 -1.08 -7.96
N ARG A 27 15.20 -0.75 -9.26
CA ARG A 27 16.07 -1.32 -10.28
C ARG A 27 17.52 -0.84 -10.19
N ASP A 28 17.75 0.44 -9.91
CA ASP A 28 19.09 1.01 -9.70
C ASP A 28 19.84 0.31 -8.56
N PHE A 29 19.09 -0.09 -7.52
CA PHE A 29 19.63 -0.84 -6.38
C PHE A 29 19.66 -2.36 -6.60
N GLY A 30 19.45 -2.81 -7.85
CA GLY A 30 19.65 -4.19 -8.26
C GLY A 30 18.53 -5.16 -7.89
N SER A 31 17.36 -4.67 -7.46
CA SER A 31 16.25 -5.58 -7.17
C SER A 31 15.77 -6.27 -8.45
N THR A 32 15.67 -7.59 -8.38
CA THR A 32 15.17 -8.44 -9.48
C THR A 32 13.72 -8.88 -9.27
N GLN A 33 13.06 -8.43 -8.20
CA GLN A 33 11.67 -8.80 -7.92
C GLN A 33 10.73 -8.19 -8.96
N ASP A 34 9.56 -8.79 -9.11
CA ASP A 34 8.51 -8.25 -9.96
C ASP A 34 8.06 -6.89 -9.42
N LEU A 35 7.79 -5.95 -10.33
CA LEU A 35 7.25 -4.63 -9.99
C LEU A 35 5.81 -4.57 -10.50
N LEU A 36 4.86 -4.33 -9.60
CA LEU A 36 3.44 -4.21 -9.92
C LEU A 36 2.97 -2.79 -9.65
N CYS A 37 2.15 -2.29 -10.57
CA CYS A 37 1.45 -1.02 -10.40
C CYS A 37 -0.04 -1.29 -10.50
N LEU A 38 -0.75 -1.16 -9.37
CA LEU A 38 -2.20 -1.10 -9.38
C LEU A 38 -2.62 0.25 -9.96
N VAL A 39 -3.53 0.25 -10.93
CA VAL A 39 -4.04 1.48 -11.56
C VAL A 39 -5.56 1.48 -11.56
N THR A 40 -6.15 2.65 -11.36
CA THR A 40 -7.60 2.88 -11.49
C THR A 40 -7.95 3.35 -12.91
N GLY A 41 -9.25 3.48 -13.21
CA GLY A 41 -9.74 3.84 -14.55
C GLY A 41 -9.43 5.27 -15.01
N ASP A 42 -8.95 6.14 -14.13
CA ASP A 42 -8.78 7.58 -14.39
C ASP A 42 -7.35 7.97 -14.82
N ILE A 43 -6.52 7.00 -15.23
CA ILE A 43 -5.13 7.24 -15.67
C ILE A 43 -5.06 7.51 -17.17
N SER A 44 -4.31 8.54 -17.56
CA SER A 44 -4.14 8.86 -18.98
C SER A 44 -3.40 7.76 -19.74
N PRO A 45 -3.69 7.57 -21.04
CA PRO A 45 -2.97 6.60 -21.87
C PRO A 45 -1.45 6.81 -21.86
N THR A 46 -1.00 8.07 -21.81
CA THR A 46 0.42 8.42 -21.76
C THR A 46 1.07 7.97 -20.44
N ALA A 47 0.42 8.20 -19.30
CA ALA A 47 0.92 7.72 -18.02
C ALA A 47 0.95 6.19 -17.98
N LEU A 48 -0.10 5.54 -18.49
CA LEU A 48 -0.20 4.09 -18.58
C LEU A 48 0.90 3.48 -19.46
N GLU A 49 1.23 4.11 -20.59
CA GLU A 49 2.31 3.69 -21.47
C GLU A 49 3.65 3.69 -20.74
N HIS A 50 4.00 4.79 -20.06
CA HIS A 50 5.24 4.89 -19.30
C HIS A 50 5.30 3.89 -18.14
N LEU A 51 4.21 3.73 -17.38
CA LEU A 51 4.14 2.75 -16.29
C LEU A 51 4.36 1.33 -16.81
N SER A 52 3.77 0.98 -17.95
CA SER A 52 3.86 -0.36 -18.56
C SER A 52 5.26 -0.72 -19.07
N GLN A 53 6.15 0.26 -19.26
CA GLN A 53 7.54 -0.01 -19.62
C GLN A 53 8.38 -0.54 -18.44
N LEU A 54 7.93 -0.30 -17.20
CA LEU A 54 8.67 -0.63 -15.98
C LEU A 54 7.92 -1.61 -15.08
N TYR A 55 6.59 -1.51 -15.03
CA TYR A 55 5.70 -2.26 -14.16
C TYR A 55 4.83 -3.24 -14.94
N LYS A 56 4.51 -4.37 -14.30
CA LYS A 56 3.32 -5.13 -14.62
C LYS A 56 2.11 -4.36 -14.10
N VAL A 57 1.42 -3.67 -15.01
CA VAL A 57 0.23 -2.90 -14.66
C VAL A 57 -0.97 -3.82 -14.43
N VAL A 58 -1.70 -3.58 -13.33
CA VAL A 58 -2.92 -4.31 -12.97
C VAL A 58 -4.03 -3.29 -12.78
N HIS A 59 -5.02 -3.32 -13.69
CA HIS A 59 -6.21 -2.50 -13.56
C HIS A 59 -7.09 -3.04 -12.44
N VAL A 60 -7.50 -2.15 -11.54
CA VAL A 60 -8.36 -2.47 -10.41
C VAL A 60 -9.49 -1.46 -10.32
N ASP A 61 -10.67 -1.95 -9.94
CA ASP A 61 -11.81 -1.07 -9.66
C ASP A 61 -11.56 -0.30 -8.37
N THR A 62 -11.97 0.97 -8.35
CA THR A 62 -12.00 1.75 -7.12
C THR A 62 -12.96 1.11 -6.14
N LEU A 63 -12.45 0.77 -4.95
CA LEU A 63 -13.28 0.23 -3.88
C LEU A 63 -13.87 1.39 -3.08
N LYS A 64 -15.13 1.69 -3.37
CA LYS A 64 -15.93 2.65 -2.60
C LYS A 64 -16.33 2.06 -1.26
N SER A 65 -16.40 2.89 -0.22
CA SER A 65 -17.17 2.54 0.96
C SER A 65 -18.66 2.51 0.59
N ILE A 66 -19.39 1.47 1.03
CA ILE A 66 -20.79 1.19 0.64
C ILE A 66 -21.76 2.27 1.14
N ASP A 67 -21.32 3.15 2.04
CA ASP A 67 -22.17 4.12 2.71
C ASP A 67 -22.04 5.52 2.07
N GLU A 68 -22.43 5.64 0.79
CA GLU A 68 -22.37 6.90 0.03
C GLU A 68 -23.09 8.06 0.74
N GLU A 69 -24.20 7.79 1.44
CA GLU A 69 -24.94 8.79 2.22
C GLU A 69 -24.18 9.22 3.49
N ASN A 70 -23.60 8.30 4.27
CA ASN A 70 -22.79 8.67 5.44
C ASN A 70 -21.46 9.33 5.07
N LEU A 71 -20.83 8.95 3.95
CA LEU A 71 -19.62 9.58 3.43
C LEU A 71 -19.88 11.01 2.96
N ALA A 72 -21.01 11.24 2.30
CA ALA A 72 -21.46 12.58 1.92
C ALA A 72 -21.79 13.44 3.16
N LEU A 73 -22.37 12.84 4.20
CA LEU A 73 -22.62 13.48 5.51
C LEU A 73 -21.33 13.81 6.27
N LEU A 74 -20.27 13.00 6.13
CA LEU A 74 -18.94 13.24 6.70
C LEU A 74 -18.11 14.24 5.86
N GLY A 75 -18.55 14.59 4.65
CA GLY A 75 -17.87 15.52 3.75
C GLY A 75 -16.52 15.01 3.22
N ARG A 76 -16.38 13.69 3.05
CA ARG A 76 -15.08 13.03 2.73
C ARG A 76 -15.05 12.26 1.40
N PRO A 77 -15.19 12.93 0.23
CA PRO A 77 -15.09 12.31 -1.09
C PRO A 77 -13.70 11.72 -1.42
N GLU A 78 -12.66 12.05 -0.65
CA GLU A 78 -11.30 11.52 -0.79
C GLU A 78 -11.17 10.01 -0.49
N LEU A 79 -12.17 9.40 0.15
CA LEU A 79 -12.22 7.98 0.48
C LEU A 79 -12.38 7.04 -0.73
N ASP A 80 -12.69 7.59 -1.92
CA ASP A 80 -12.99 6.82 -3.14
C ASP A 80 -11.78 6.02 -3.67
N VAL A 81 -10.56 6.43 -3.30
CA VAL A 81 -9.30 5.74 -3.67
C VAL A 81 -8.76 4.89 -2.53
N THR A 82 -9.08 5.24 -1.30
CA THR A 82 -8.45 4.75 -0.07
C THR A 82 -8.46 3.23 0.05
N PHE A 83 -9.58 2.57 -0.25
CA PHE A 83 -9.66 1.12 -0.14
C PHE A 83 -9.23 0.37 -1.39
N THR A 84 -8.84 1.05 -2.47
CA THR A 84 -8.27 0.41 -3.66
C THR A 84 -6.99 -0.38 -3.31
N LYS A 85 -6.26 0.06 -2.28
CA LYS A 85 -5.12 -0.66 -1.69
C LYS A 85 -5.47 -2.08 -1.22
N LEU A 86 -6.74 -2.36 -0.90
CA LEU A 86 -7.16 -3.70 -0.45
C LEU A 86 -7.03 -4.76 -1.54
N HIS A 87 -6.97 -4.38 -2.83
CA HIS A 87 -6.71 -5.34 -3.91
C HIS A 87 -5.35 -6.03 -3.80
N LEU A 88 -4.42 -5.53 -2.98
CA LEU A 88 -3.16 -6.23 -2.70
C LEU A 88 -3.38 -7.66 -2.21
N TRP A 89 -4.39 -7.87 -1.36
CA TRP A 89 -4.68 -9.19 -0.80
C TRP A 89 -5.32 -10.16 -1.80
N SER A 90 -5.84 -9.68 -2.94
CA SER A 90 -6.37 -10.54 -4.00
C SER A 90 -5.28 -11.05 -4.96
N LEU A 91 -4.06 -10.52 -4.89
CA LEU A 91 -2.92 -10.89 -5.73
C LEU A 91 -2.28 -12.25 -5.33
N THR A 92 -3.11 -13.28 -5.15
CA THR A 92 -2.75 -14.63 -4.67
C THR A 92 -1.79 -15.41 -5.57
N GLY A 93 -1.43 -14.86 -6.73
CA GLY A 93 -0.34 -15.37 -7.57
C GLY A 93 1.05 -15.13 -6.99
N TYR A 94 1.20 -14.27 -5.97
CA TYR A 94 2.45 -14.03 -5.26
C TYR A 94 2.38 -14.58 -3.84
N LYS A 95 3.52 -15.04 -3.32
CA LYS A 95 3.67 -15.47 -1.93
C LYS A 95 3.76 -14.31 -0.97
N LYS A 96 4.40 -13.21 -1.37
CA LYS A 96 4.63 -12.05 -0.51
C LYS A 96 4.77 -10.77 -1.32
N LEU A 97 4.22 -9.70 -0.77
CA LEU A 97 4.27 -8.37 -1.35
C LEU A 97 4.96 -7.42 -0.38
N VAL A 98 5.76 -6.51 -0.93
CA VAL A 98 6.16 -5.28 -0.24
C VAL A 98 5.42 -4.15 -0.90
N PHE A 99 4.48 -3.55 -0.18
CA PHE A 99 3.76 -2.39 -0.65
C PHE A 99 4.56 -1.12 -0.33
N LEU A 100 4.61 -0.21 -1.30
CA LEU A 100 5.24 1.10 -1.22
C LEU A 100 4.27 2.12 -1.83
N ASP A 101 3.85 3.13 -1.08
CA ASP A 101 3.07 4.23 -1.65
C ASP A 101 3.91 4.97 -2.70
N ALA A 102 3.22 5.55 -3.71
CA ALA A 102 3.88 6.16 -4.86
C ALA A 102 4.73 7.39 -4.52
N ASP A 103 4.59 7.93 -3.32
CA ASP A 103 5.38 9.05 -2.77
C ASP A 103 6.57 8.60 -1.91
N THR A 104 6.86 7.30 -1.86
CA THR A 104 8.04 6.73 -1.19
C THR A 104 9.27 6.74 -2.10
N LEU A 105 10.47 6.83 -1.49
CA LEU A 105 11.74 6.85 -2.22
C LEU A 105 12.78 5.92 -1.59
N PRO A 106 13.02 4.72 -2.15
CA PRO A 106 14.11 3.86 -1.73
C PRO A 106 15.47 4.53 -1.92
N LEU A 107 16.30 4.47 -0.87
CA LEU A 107 17.66 5.01 -0.85
C LEU A 107 18.76 3.94 -0.85
N ARG A 108 18.35 2.66 -0.82
CA ARG A 108 19.19 1.47 -0.92
C ARG A 108 18.35 0.28 -1.37
N ASN A 109 18.99 -0.86 -1.62
CA ASN A 109 18.27 -2.12 -1.78
C ASN A 109 17.54 -2.45 -0.47
N ILE A 110 16.30 -2.89 -0.58
CA ILE A 110 15.40 -3.24 0.54
C ILE A 110 14.78 -4.63 0.37
N ASP A 111 15.38 -5.50 -0.44
CA ASP A 111 14.86 -6.85 -0.73
C ASP A 111 14.80 -7.74 0.53
N GLU A 112 15.55 -7.42 1.58
CA GLU A 112 15.45 -8.08 2.89
C GLU A 112 14.06 -7.90 3.54
N LEU A 113 13.22 -6.97 3.05
CA LEU A 113 11.83 -6.86 3.50
C LEU A 113 11.01 -8.10 3.15
N PHE A 114 11.37 -8.86 2.12
CA PHE A 114 10.68 -10.12 1.79
C PHE A 114 10.94 -11.24 2.82
N ASP A 115 11.91 -11.09 3.71
CA ASP A 115 12.13 -12.04 4.81
C ASP A 115 11.22 -11.75 6.03
N ARG A 116 10.49 -10.63 6.02
CA ARG A 116 9.61 -10.20 7.11
C ARG A 116 8.29 -10.98 7.13
N PRO A 117 7.70 -11.23 8.32
CA PRO A 117 6.43 -11.94 8.44
C PRO A 117 5.22 -11.09 8.03
N ASN A 118 4.12 -11.72 7.62
CA ASN A 118 2.82 -11.06 7.52
C ASN A 118 2.27 -10.73 8.92
N PHE A 119 1.74 -9.55 9.22
CA PHE A 119 1.87 -8.25 8.56
C PHE A 119 3.03 -7.49 9.21
N SER A 120 3.89 -6.82 8.43
CA SER A 120 5.01 -6.02 8.96
C SER A 120 5.01 -4.60 8.42
N ALA A 121 5.16 -3.61 9.29
CA ALA A 121 5.17 -2.20 8.93
C ALA A 121 6.04 -1.40 9.91
N ALA A 122 6.35 -0.15 9.56
CA ALA A 122 7.06 0.78 10.43
C ALA A 122 6.08 1.54 11.34
N PRO A 123 6.49 1.94 12.56
CA PRO A 123 5.66 2.79 13.42
C PRO A 123 5.35 4.13 12.76
N ASP A 124 4.14 4.61 12.98
CA ASP A 124 3.76 5.97 12.64
C ASP A 124 4.44 6.98 13.56
N ALA A 125 4.86 8.11 12.99
CA ALA A 125 5.57 9.17 13.70
C ALA A 125 4.70 9.91 14.74
N GLY A 126 3.40 10.07 14.44
CA GLY A 126 2.47 10.78 15.32
C GLY A 126 1.94 9.89 16.44
N TRP A 127 1.54 8.66 16.12
CA TRP A 127 1.04 7.69 17.09
C TRP A 127 1.75 6.34 16.95
N PRO A 128 2.84 6.07 17.72
CA PRO A 128 3.75 4.94 17.47
C PRO A 128 3.18 3.56 17.80
N ASP A 129 2.02 3.49 18.46
CA ASP A 129 1.25 2.24 18.61
C ASP A 129 0.46 1.89 17.35
N CYS A 130 0.32 2.83 16.41
CA CYS A 130 -0.13 2.58 15.06
C CYS A 130 1.08 2.41 14.14
N PHE A 131 0.92 1.61 13.09
CA PHE A 131 1.88 1.60 11.99
C PHE A 131 1.49 2.60 10.91
N ASN A 132 2.50 3.08 10.19
CA ASN A 132 2.29 3.85 8.96
C ASN A 132 2.05 2.90 7.78
N SER A 133 0.98 3.12 7.00
CA SER A 133 0.62 2.23 5.88
C SER A 133 1.36 2.54 4.57
N GLY A 134 2.28 3.50 4.55
CA GLY A 134 3.07 3.86 3.37
C GLY A 134 4.06 2.80 2.92
N VAL A 135 4.56 1.99 3.86
CA VAL A 135 5.48 0.88 3.59
C VAL A 135 5.12 -0.30 4.49
N PHE A 136 4.74 -1.43 3.89
CA PHE A 136 4.49 -2.66 4.63
C PHE A 136 4.72 -3.93 3.82
N VAL A 137 4.82 -5.04 4.54
CA VAL A 137 4.95 -6.39 4.01
C VAL A 137 3.68 -7.15 4.33
N THR A 138 3.11 -7.81 3.31
CA THR A 138 1.90 -8.61 3.44
C THR A 138 1.98 -9.89 2.62
N GLU A 139 1.22 -10.89 3.02
CA GLU A 139 1.00 -12.12 2.26
C GLU A 139 -0.41 -12.10 1.66
N PRO A 140 -0.57 -12.14 0.32
CA PRO A 140 -1.90 -12.13 -0.28
C PRO A 140 -2.76 -13.31 0.18
N SER A 141 -4.01 -13.05 0.50
CA SER A 141 -4.96 -14.04 0.99
C SER A 141 -6.38 -13.60 0.67
N GLU A 142 -7.11 -14.44 -0.05
CA GLU A 142 -8.53 -14.19 -0.37
C GLU A 142 -9.36 -14.02 0.92
N THR A 143 -9.00 -14.74 1.99
CA THR A 143 -9.67 -14.63 3.29
C THR A 143 -9.42 -13.27 3.93
N GLU A 144 -8.18 -12.77 3.88
CA GLU A 144 -7.86 -11.43 4.40
C GLU A 144 -8.50 -10.34 3.54
N TYR A 145 -8.49 -10.50 2.21
CA TYR A 145 -9.14 -9.57 1.28
C TYR A 145 -10.63 -9.40 1.58
N LEU A 146 -11.37 -10.51 1.70
CA LEU A 146 -12.79 -10.48 2.04
C LEU A 146 -13.05 -9.92 3.44
N GLY A 147 -12.17 -10.25 4.40
CA GLY A 147 -12.25 -9.72 5.77
C GLY A 147 -12.04 -8.19 5.82
N LEU A 148 -11.05 -7.68 5.09
CA LEU A 148 -10.75 -6.25 4.98
C LEU A 148 -11.91 -5.50 4.31
N LYS A 149 -12.44 -6.03 3.21
CA LYS A 149 -13.63 -5.44 2.54
C LYS A 149 -14.85 -5.41 3.45
N LYS A 150 -15.08 -6.50 4.20
CA LYS A 150 -16.17 -6.56 5.18
C LYS A 150 -15.98 -5.51 6.28
N MET A 151 -14.76 -5.40 6.83
CA MET A 151 -14.46 -4.39 7.86
C MET A 151 -14.62 -2.96 7.33
N ALA A 152 -14.14 -2.69 6.12
CA ALA A 152 -14.29 -1.40 5.45
C ALA A 152 -15.77 -1.00 5.31
N THR A 153 -16.62 -1.97 4.99
CA THR A 153 -18.07 -1.80 4.86
C THR A 153 -18.76 -1.59 6.20
N GLU A 154 -18.44 -2.42 7.21
CA GLU A 154 -19.20 -2.46 8.48
C GLU A 154 -18.73 -1.43 9.51
N ARG A 155 -17.45 -1.04 9.47
CA ARG A 155 -16.80 -0.21 10.50
C ARG A 155 -16.10 1.02 9.93
N GLY A 156 -15.79 1.03 8.64
CA GLY A 156 -15.02 2.09 8.01
C GLY A 156 -13.59 2.16 8.55
N SER A 157 -13.03 3.36 8.54
CA SER A 157 -11.68 3.67 9.04
C SER A 157 -11.74 4.80 10.06
N PHE A 158 -10.97 4.70 11.16
CA PHE A 158 -10.97 5.73 12.20
C PHE A 158 -10.34 7.07 11.76
N ASP A 159 -9.43 7.04 10.78
CA ASP A 159 -8.80 8.25 10.22
C ASP A 159 -9.44 8.66 8.88
N GLY A 160 -10.34 7.85 8.34
CA GLY A 160 -10.87 8.00 6.98
C GLY A 160 -9.84 7.66 5.88
N GLY A 161 -8.77 6.96 6.23
CA GLY A 161 -7.70 6.50 5.34
C GLY A 161 -7.55 4.97 5.37
N ASP A 162 -6.61 4.43 4.59
CA ASP A 162 -6.28 3.00 4.60
C ASP A 162 -5.52 2.66 5.87
N GLN A 163 -4.70 3.58 6.37
CA GLN A 163 -3.94 3.41 7.60
C GLN A 163 -4.85 3.03 8.78
N GLY A 164 -5.96 3.74 9.00
CA GLY A 164 -6.85 3.44 10.11
C GLY A 164 -7.60 2.12 9.96
N LEU A 165 -8.01 1.75 8.74
CA LEU A 165 -8.63 0.46 8.46
C LEU A 165 -7.64 -0.68 8.71
N LEU A 166 -6.43 -0.56 8.17
CA LEU A 166 -5.39 -1.57 8.31
C LEU A 166 -4.95 -1.71 9.77
N ASN A 167 -4.77 -0.61 10.51
CA ASN A 167 -4.46 -0.68 11.94
C ASN A 167 -5.60 -1.33 12.74
N SER A 168 -6.86 -1.12 12.35
CA SER A 168 -8.00 -1.78 12.98
C SER A 168 -8.03 -3.29 12.69
N TYR A 169 -7.70 -3.69 11.46
CA TYR A 169 -7.67 -5.09 11.03
C TYR A 169 -6.49 -5.85 11.66
N PHE A 170 -5.29 -5.28 11.56
CA PHE A 170 -4.04 -5.81 12.12
C PHE A 170 -3.74 -5.23 13.51
N SER A 171 -4.77 -5.15 14.36
CA SER A 171 -4.73 -4.46 15.67
C SER A 171 -3.71 -5.03 16.66
N ASN A 172 -3.24 -6.26 16.47
CA ASN A 172 -2.20 -6.85 17.31
C ASN A 172 -0.78 -6.43 16.92
N TRP A 173 -0.57 -5.66 15.84
CA TRP A 173 0.77 -5.28 15.36
C TRP A 173 1.65 -4.65 16.44
N SER A 174 1.07 -3.78 17.29
CA SER A 174 1.81 -3.11 18.38
C SER A 174 2.25 -4.05 19.50
N LEU A 175 1.61 -5.21 19.62
CA LEU A 175 1.89 -6.27 20.60
C LEU A 175 2.69 -7.43 20.01
N SER A 176 2.81 -7.50 18.69
CA SER A 176 3.57 -8.52 17.97
C SER A 176 5.07 -8.45 18.25
N SER A 177 5.77 -9.54 17.95
CA SER A 177 7.24 -9.60 18.09
C SER A 177 7.93 -8.52 17.25
N SER A 178 9.16 -8.16 17.63
CA SER A 178 9.97 -7.17 16.91
C SER A 178 10.23 -7.51 15.44
N ALA A 179 10.02 -8.76 15.01
CA ALA A 179 10.12 -9.16 13.61
C ALA A 179 9.11 -8.43 12.71
N HIS A 180 7.93 -8.08 13.25
CA HIS A 180 6.84 -7.37 12.55
C HIS A 180 7.03 -5.84 12.53
N ARG A 181 7.98 -5.34 13.32
CA ARG A 181 8.23 -3.91 13.49
C ARG A 181 9.39 -3.53 12.58
N LEU A 182 9.08 -3.02 11.39
CA LEU A 182 10.11 -2.49 10.50
C LEU A 182 10.81 -1.31 11.19
N PRO A 183 12.15 -1.23 11.11
CA PRO A 183 12.84 -0.03 11.57
C PRO A 183 12.29 1.22 10.88
N PHE A 184 12.18 2.33 11.61
CA PHE A 184 11.66 3.60 11.09
C PHE A 184 12.39 4.09 9.82
N THR A 185 13.65 3.70 9.65
CA THR A 185 14.45 3.99 8.43
C THR A 185 13.89 3.37 7.15
N TYR A 186 12.96 2.41 7.23
CA TYR A 186 12.26 1.87 6.04
C TYR A 186 11.02 2.68 5.67
N ASN A 187 10.54 3.57 6.54
CA ASN A 187 9.41 4.46 6.26
C ASN A 187 9.55 5.77 7.03
N THR A 188 10.58 6.55 6.66
CA THR A 188 10.88 7.80 7.34
C THR A 188 9.96 8.89 6.81
N THR A 189 9.11 9.43 7.68
CA THR A 189 8.27 10.58 7.36
C THR A 189 9.07 11.88 7.60
N PRO A 190 9.32 12.69 6.55
CA PRO A 190 10.01 13.96 6.71
C PRO A 190 9.01 14.99 7.28
N THR A 191 8.78 14.96 8.59
CA THR A 191 8.00 15.99 9.28
C THR A 191 8.93 17.09 9.80
N SER A 192 8.62 18.34 9.47
CA SER A 192 9.29 19.53 9.99
C SER A 192 8.74 20.00 11.34
N GLN A 193 7.78 19.27 11.90
CA GLN A 193 7.10 19.58 13.15
C GLN A 193 7.08 18.34 14.04
N TYR A 194 7.84 18.44 15.13
CA TYR A 194 7.70 17.70 16.38
C TYR A 194 7.65 18.73 17.50
#